data_AF-A0A536DM93-F1
#
_entry.id   AF-A0A536DM93-F1
#
_cell.length_a   1.000
_cell.length_b   1.000
_cell.length_c   1.000
_cell.angle_alpha   90.00
_cell.angle_beta   90.00
_cell.angle_gamma   90.00
#
_symmetry.space_group_name_H-M   'P 1'
#
loop_
_entity.id
_entity.type
_entity.pdbx_description
1 polymer ?
#
loop_
_entity_poly.entity_id
_entity_poly.type
_entity_poly.pdbx_seq_one_letter_code
_entity_poly.pdbx_strand_id
1 'polypeptide(L)'
;FKIANSVSSFNGFGMGSYSFFNQGLDIFAAHAFEVPVTLPAGSMHDVLTIFLDAQHGQGGILHVVNDAGGPSVITNPDSPVTVVSYP
;
A
#
# COMPACT_ATOMS: atom_id res chain seq x y z
N PHE A 1 5.40 -3.01 4.70
CA PHE A 1 6.50 -2.35 5.43
C PHE A 1 5.92 -1.71 6.68
N LYS A 2 6.46 -2.02 7.87
CA LYS A 2 5.88 -1.57 9.15
C LYS A 2 6.87 -0.71 9.93
N ILE A 3 6.40 0.43 10.41
CA ILE A 3 7.02 1.23 11.45
C ILE A 3 6.33 0.92 12.78
N ALA A 4 7.12 0.66 13.81
CA ALA A 4 6.59 0.32 15.13
C ALA A 4 5.91 1.54 15.79
N ASN A 5 4.84 1.29 16.55
CA ASN A 5 4.01 2.33 17.18
C ASN A 5 4.78 3.27 18.12
N SER A 6 5.94 2.85 18.64
CA SER A 6 6.79 3.65 19.52
C SER A 6 7.72 4.62 18.79
N VAL A 7 7.80 4.56 17.46
CA VAL A 7 8.65 5.46 16.67
C VAL A 7 8.00 6.84 16.61
N SER A 8 8.78 7.87 16.97
CA SER A 8 8.34 9.27 16.98
C SER A 8 8.86 10.09 15.80
N SER A 9 9.81 9.56 15.02
CA SER A 9 10.36 10.22 13.83
C SER A 9 10.72 9.19 12.77
N PHE A 10 10.16 9.39 11.57
CA PHE A 10 10.45 8.62 10.36
C PHE A 10 10.11 9.50 9.16
N ASN A 11 10.88 9.39 8.08
CA ASN A 11 10.49 9.97 6.79
C ASN A 11 10.73 8.94 5.67
N GLY A 12 9.69 8.64 4.90
CA GLY A 12 9.73 7.78 3.73
C GLY A 12 9.36 8.54 2.47
N PHE A 13 10.08 8.31 1.37
CA PHE A 13 9.86 8.99 0.08
C PHE A 13 9.85 7.98 -1.06
N GLY A 14 8.86 8.07 -1.96
CA GLY A 14 8.84 7.32 -3.22
C GLY A 14 8.80 5.80 -3.04
N MET A 15 8.05 5.31 -2.04
CA MET A 15 8.01 3.89 -1.71
C MET A 15 6.90 3.16 -2.47
N GLY A 16 7.21 2.03 -3.11
CA GLY A 16 6.25 1.20 -3.83
C GLY A 16 6.14 -0.20 -3.23
N SER A 17 4.93 -0.76 -3.23
CA SER A 17 4.69 -2.17 -2.93
C SER A 17 3.82 -2.80 -4.03
N TYR A 18 4.18 -4.01 -4.43
CA TYR A 18 3.50 -4.69 -5.53
C TYR A 18 2.99 -6.05 -5.04
N SER A 19 1.84 -6.46 -5.55
CA SER A 19 1.27 -7.79 -5.31
C SER A 19 1.05 -8.53 -6.62
N PHE A 20 1.28 -9.84 -6.59
CA PHE A 20 1.10 -10.75 -7.72
C PHE A 20 0.57 -12.07 -7.19
N PHE A 21 -0.73 -12.12 -6.92
CA PHE A 21 -1.41 -13.28 -6.33
C PHE A 21 -2.01 -14.14 -7.45
N ASN A 22 -1.14 -14.91 -8.11
CA ASN A 22 -1.43 -15.62 -9.37
C ASN A 22 -1.86 -17.08 -9.20
N GLN A 23 -2.28 -17.48 -7.99
CA GLN A 23 -2.68 -18.86 -7.70
C GLN A 23 -4.20 -19.09 -7.85
N GLY A 24 -4.93 -18.09 -8.38
CA GLY A 24 -6.39 -18.17 -8.54
C GLY A 24 -7.16 -18.21 -7.21
N LEU A 25 -6.60 -17.59 -6.17
CA LEU A 25 -7.22 -17.46 -4.86
C LEU A 25 -7.39 -15.98 -4.51
N ASP A 26 -8.53 -15.65 -3.90
CA ASP A 26 -8.82 -14.32 -3.37
C ASP A 26 -7.98 -14.02 -2.12
N ILE A 27 -6.76 -13.50 -2.34
CA ILE A 27 -5.82 -13.12 -1.28
C ILE A 27 -5.80 -11.60 -1.15
N PHE A 28 -6.03 -11.09 0.05
CA PHE A 28 -6.01 -9.66 0.33
C PHE A 28 -5.01 -9.31 1.43
N ALA A 29 -4.11 -8.37 1.13
CA ALA A 29 -3.37 -7.65 2.15
C ALA A 29 -4.19 -6.43 2.58
N ALA A 30 -4.34 -6.21 3.89
CA ALA A 30 -5.04 -5.03 4.40
C ALA A 30 -4.37 -3.74 3.92
N HIS A 31 -3.04 -3.66 4.01
CA HIS A 31 -2.26 -2.52 3.57
C HIS A 31 -0.83 -2.90 3.21
N ALA A 32 -0.19 -2.09 2.36
CA ALA A 32 1.22 -2.25 2.05
C ALA A 32 2.14 -1.63 3.10
N PHE A 33 1.77 -0.46 3.63
CA PHE A 33 2.53 0.29 4.61
C PHE A 33 1.74 0.41 5.90
N GLU A 34 2.42 0.24 7.04
CA GLU A 34 1.82 0.44 8.36
C GLU A 34 2.70 1.39 9.17
N VAL A 35 2.18 2.55 9.54
CA VAL A 35 2.93 3.56 10.29
C VAL A 35 2.10 4.13 11.44
N PRO A 36 2.74 4.62 12.52
CA PRO A 36 2.02 5.30 13.60
C PRO A 36 1.36 6.58 13.08
N VAL A 37 0.07 6.76 13.36
CA VAL A 37 -0.66 8.01 13.04
C VAL A 37 -0.20 9.21 13.88
N THR A 38 0.63 8.96 14.89
CA THR A 38 1.26 9.98 15.74
C THR A 38 2.53 10.57 15.15
N LEU A 39 3.00 10.06 14.01
CA LEU A 39 4.12 10.68 13.29
C LEU A 39 3.75 12.09 12.81
N PRO A 40 4.74 12.99 12.60
CA PRO A 40 4.48 14.29 12.00
C PRO A 40 3.75 14.18 10.66
N ALA A 41 2.90 15.16 10.35
CA ALA A 41 2.18 15.21 9.09
C ALA A 41 3.15 15.15 7.90
N GLY A 42 2.84 14.30 6.93
CA GLY A 42 3.69 14.07 5.77
C GLY A 42 4.95 13.27 6.05
N SER A 43 4.99 12.40 7.06
CA SER A 43 6.14 11.49 7.27
C SER A 43 6.32 10.44 6.16
N MET A 44 5.34 10.29 5.27
CA MET A 44 5.36 9.46 4.07
C MET A 44 5.04 10.35 2.89
N HIS A 45 5.85 10.27 1.83
CA HIS A 45 5.70 11.06 0.63
C HIS A 45 5.67 10.16 -0.60
N ASP A 46 4.67 10.36 -1.45
CA ASP A 46 4.55 9.72 -2.76
C ASP A 46 4.67 8.19 -2.70
N VAL A 47 3.86 7.56 -1.83
CA VAL A 47 3.84 6.11 -1.68
C VAL A 47 2.75 5.48 -2.54
N LEU A 48 2.97 4.25 -3.00
CA LEU A 48 2.06 3.60 -3.94
C LEU A 48 1.95 2.09 -3.78
N THR A 49 0.85 1.55 -4.31
CA THR A 49 0.63 0.12 -4.50
C THR A 49 0.23 -0.21 -5.94
N ILE A 50 0.60 -1.39 -6.42
CA ILE A 50 0.19 -1.92 -7.74
C ILE A 50 -0.15 -3.41 -7.62
N PHE A 51 -1.21 -3.84 -8.29
CA PHE A 51 -1.49 -5.25 -8.55
C PHE A 51 -0.98 -5.64 -9.94
N LEU A 52 -0.06 -6.61 -10.04
CA LEU A 52 0.71 -6.91 -11.25
C LEU A 52 0.14 -8.05 -12.10
N ASP A 53 -1.16 -8.31 -12.02
CA ASP A 53 -1.79 -9.36 -12.81
C ASP A 53 -3.13 -8.90 -13.40
N ALA A 54 -3.13 -8.70 -14.72
CA ALA A 54 -4.34 -8.29 -15.43
C ALA A 54 -5.25 -9.44 -15.86
N GLN A 55 -4.84 -10.70 -15.70
CA GLN A 55 -5.48 -11.82 -16.39
C GLN A 55 -5.83 -13.00 -15.48
N HIS A 56 -4.92 -13.40 -14.61
CA HIS A 56 -5.02 -14.65 -13.85
C HIS A 56 -5.04 -14.45 -12.34
N GLY A 57 -4.65 -13.26 -11.88
CA GLY A 57 -4.51 -12.95 -10.47
C GLY A 57 -5.86 -12.73 -9.81
N GLN A 58 -5.91 -12.92 -8.50
CA GLN A 58 -7.09 -12.59 -7.70
C GLN A 58 -6.68 -11.84 -6.43
N GLY A 59 -7.59 -11.04 -5.89
CA GLY A 59 -7.33 -10.22 -4.72
C GLY A 59 -6.44 -8.99 -4.96
N GLY A 60 -5.55 -8.68 -4.01
CA GLY A 60 -4.62 -7.55 -4.07
C GLY A 60 -4.38 -6.87 -2.71
N ILE A 61 -4.16 -5.55 -2.73
CA ILE A 61 -3.90 -4.75 -1.53
C ILE A 61 -5.06 -3.77 -1.35
N LEU A 62 -5.67 -3.74 -0.18
CA LEU A 62 -6.89 -2.94 0.06
C LEU A 62 -6.60 -1.45 0.29
N HIS A 63 -5.46 -1.15 0.93
CA HIS A 63 -5.03 0.21 1.21
C HIS A 63 -3.53 0.40 0.95
N VAL A 64 -3.14 1.63 0.62
CA VAL A 64 -1.73 1.96 0.43
C VAL A 64 -1.03 1.97 1.79
N VAL A 65 -1.51 2.79 2.73
CA VAL A 65 -0.91 2.97 4.05
C VAL A 65 -2.00 3.01 5.13
N ASN A 66 -1.88 2.16 6.15
CA ASN A 66 -2.93 1.94 7.16
C ASN A 66 -4.29 1.78 6.45
N ASP A 67 -5.28 2.64 6.75
CA ASP A 67 -6.60 2.64 6.11
C ASP A 67 -6.73 3.68 4.97
N ALA A 68 -5.62 4.27 4.52
CA ALA A 68 -5.57 5.33 3.51
C ALA A 68 -5.09 4.84 2.13
N GLY A 69 -5.63 5.46 1.09
CA GLY A 69 -5.47 5.02 -0.30
C GLY A 69 -6.48 3.94 -0.66
N GLY A 70 -6.88 3.92 -1.93
CA GLY A 70 -7.80 2.92 -2.46
C GLY A 70 -7.14 1.55 -2.69
N PRO A 71 -7.92 0.55 -3.13
CA PRO A 71 -7.40 -0.79 -3.39
C PRO A 71 -6.64 -0.87 -4.72
N SER A 72 -5.49 -1.55 -4.72
CA SER A 72 -4.82 -2.02 -5.93
C SER A 72 -5.12 -3.52 -6.10
N VAL A 73 -6.04 -3.84 -7.00
CA VAL A 73 -6.65 -5.17 -7.17
C VAL A 73 -6.87 -5.49 -8.66
N ILE A 74 -7.45 -6.65 -8.97
CA ILE A 74 -7.70 -7.09 -10.36
C ILE A 74 -8.58 -6.14 -11.19
N THR A 75 -9.41 -5.29 -10.58
CA THR A 75 -10.22 -4.31 -11.34
C THR A 75 -9.43 -3.10 -11.83
N ASN A 76 -8.19 -2.93 -11.37
CA ASN A 76 -7.26 -1.88 -11.77
C ASN A 76 -5.81 -2.40 -11.82
N PRO A 77 -5.54 -3.46 -12.60
CA PRO A 77 -4.23 -4.07 -12.67
C PRO A 77 -3.25 -3.12 -13.36
N ASP A 78 -1.96 -3.28 -13.04
CA ASP A 78 -0.83 -2.53 -13.58
C ASP A 78 -0.95 -1.00 -13.46
N SER A 79 -1.90 -0.52 -12.65
CA SER A 79 -2.19 0.89 -12.42
C SER A 79 -1.85 1.25 -10.98
N PRO A 80 -1.08 2.33 -10.74
CA PRO A 80 -0.70 2.71 -9.39
C PRO A 80 -1.86 3.33 -8.63
N VAL A 81 -2.02 2.90 -7.38
CA VAL A 81 -2.83 3.60 -6.39
C VAL A 81 -1.89 4.29 -5.42
N THR A 82 -2.04 5.60 -5.31
CA THR A 82 -1.06 6.46 -4.65
C THR A 82 -1.63 7.16 -3.40
N VAL A 83 -0.73 7.46 -2.46
CA VAL A 83 -0.95 8.39 -1.36
C VAL A 83 0.23 9.36 -1.37
N VAL A 84 -0.05 10.64 -1.67
CA VAL A 84 0.97 11.68 -1.85
C VAL A 84 1.61 12.10 -0.53
N SER A 85 0.83 12.11 0.55
CA SER A 85 1.29 12.49 1.90
C SER A 85 0.56 11.67 2.96
N TYR A 86 1.27 11.19 3.98
CA TYR A 86 0.68 10.51 5.15
C TYR A 86 1.61 10.58 6.38
N PRO A 87 1.12 10.63 7.63
CA PRO A 87 -0.26 10.96 7.96
C PRO A 87 -0.64 12.35 7.46
#